data_AF-A0A6A4II56-F1
#
_entry.id   AF-A0A6A4II56-F1
#
_cell.length_a   1.000
_cell.length_b   1.000
_cell.length_c   1.000
_cell.angle_alpha   90.00
_cell.angle_beta   90.00
_cell.angle_gamma   90.00
#
_symmetry.space_group_name_H-M   'P 1'
#
loop_
_entity.id
_entity.type
_entity.pdbx_description
1 polymer ?
#
loop_
_entity_poly.entity_id
_entity_poly.type
_entity_poly.pdbx_seq_one_letter_code
_entity_poly.pdbx_strand_id
1 'polypeptide(L)'
;MLGLVYSFYCIILLATLFISTCYWSPISLDSALSEPWADNITTFGEALSFTLGPSYSKPLPTVFQPADRCWCDISTDGFFEPFSTSQWERLSVQKLKDSLERQKKIEERIKQEVAAENDTLAYAESPEPTAKHNSSSIVNGIWSLLKSQSLQWPTPSPLAEQDARNSSEAEAEAEPSYRPFTSSSLPERI
;
A
#
# COMPACT_ATOMS: atom_id res chain seq x y z
N MET A 1 8.15 -17.87 41.59
CA MET A 1 7.05 -17.45 40.69
C MET A 1 7.02 -15.95 40.42
N LEU A 2 7.24 -15.06 41.39
CA LEU A 2 7.22 -13.60 41.17
C LEU A 2 8.23 -13.09 40.12
N GLY A 3 9.41 -13.70 40.00
CA GLY A 3 10.44 -13.27 39.04
C GLY A 3 10.06 -13.42 37.55
N LEU A 4 9.26 -14.42 37.20
CA LEU A 4 8.81 -14.62 35.80
C LEU A 4 7.79 -13.56 35.38
N VAL A 5 7.00 -13.09 36.34
CA VAL A 5 5.93 -12.12 36.12
C VAL A 5 6.50 -10.75 35.71
N TYR A 6 7.56 -10.28 36.38
CA TYR A 6 8.21 -9.00 36.04
C TYR A 6 8.88 -9.01 34.66
N SER A 7 9.54 -10.12 34.28
CA SER A 7 10.20 -10.25 32.98
C SER A 7 9.20 -10.19 31.83
N PHE A 8 8.07 -10.90 31.96
CA PHE A 8 7.01 -10.89 30.95
C PHE A 8 6.40 -9.49 30.74
N TYR A 9 6.18 -8.74 31.82
CA TYR A 9 5.70 -7.36 31.71
C TYR A 9 6.71 -6.45 31.02
N CYS A 10 8.01 -6.61 31.25
CA CYS A 10 9.03 -5.82 30.54
C CYS A 10 8.97 -6.07 29.03
N ILE A 11 8.86 -7.32 28.58
CA ILE A 11 8.77 -7.65 27.15
C ILE A 11 7.51 -7.05 26.53
N ILE A 12 6.36 -7.17 27.21
CA ILE A 12 5.11 -6.58 26.71
C ILE A 12 5.20 -5.06 26.66
N LEU A 13 5.69 -4.41 27.72
CA LEU A 13 5.79 -2.95 27.76
C LEU A 13 6.77 -2.42 26.71
N LEU A 14 7.87 -3.12 26.46
CA LEU A 14 8.80 -2.76 25.38
C LEU A 14 8.15 -2.97 24.00
N ALA A 15 7.43 -4.07 23.80
CA ALA A 15 6.72 -4.33 22.54
C ALA A 15 5.60 -3.32 22.28
N THR A 16 4.81 -2.95 23.27
CA THR A 16 3.74 -1.95 23.10
C THR A 16 4.30 -0.56 22.87
N LEU A 17 5.36 -0.18 23.59
CA LEU A 17 6.06 1.09 23.36
C LEU A 17 6.63 1.13 21.94
N PHE A 18 7.21 0.02 21.48
CA PHE A 18 7.72 -0.12 20.12
C PHE A 18 6.63 -0.05 19.05
N ILE A 19 5.48 -0.71 19.24
CA ILE A 19 4.35 -0.62 18.30
C ILE A 19 3.79 0.81 18.26
N SER A 20 3.74 1.50 19.41
CA SER A 20 3.24 2.86 19.49
C SER A 20 4.11 3.87 18.73
N THR A 21 5.41 3.63 18.61
CA THR A 21 6.33 4.49 17.83
C THR A 21 6.26 4.22 16.33
N CYS A 22 5.56 3.16 15.90
CA CYS A 22 5.36 2.85 14.48
C CYS A 22 4.14 3.58 13.88
N TYR A 23 3.42 4.39 14.66
CA TYR A 23 2.27 5.15 14.14
C TYR A 23 2.74 6.42 13.43
N TRP A 24 2.50 6.49 12.12
CA TRP A 24 2.83 7.66 11.31
C TRP A 24 1.59 8.50 11.04
N SER A 25 1.72 9.81 11.28
CA SER A 25 0.73 10.80 10.88
C SER A 25 0.58 10.80 9.35
N PRO A 26 -0.63 11.01 8.81
CA PRO A 26 -0.80 11.34 7.41
C PRO A 26 0.09 12.52 6.99
N ILE A 27 0.64 12.45 5.77
CA ILE A 27 1.54 13.44 5.19
C ILE A 27 0.85 14.08 3.98
N SER A 28 1.12 15.36 3.72
CA SER A 28 0.63 16.06 2.54
C SER A 28 1.43 15.68 1.30
N LEU A 29 0.77 15.56 0.13
CA LEU A 29 1.46 15.34 -1.15
C LEU A 29 2.41 16.48 -1.52
N ASP A 30 2.20 17.69 -1.01
CA ASP A 30 3.06 18.84 -1.27
C ASP A 30 4.33 18.84 -0.40
N SER A 31 4.49 17.82 0.45
CA SER A 31 5.69 17.69 1.28
C SER A 31 6.89 17.33 0.40
N ALA A 32 8.04 17.94 0.70
CA ALA A 32 9.29 17.66 0.03
C ALA A 32 9.80 16.25 0.35
N LEU A 33 10.40 15.60 -0.64
CA LEU A 33 11.15 14.36 -0.49
C LEU A 33 12.50 14.65 0.17
N SER A 34 13.01 13.69 0.94
CA SER A 34 14.34 13.75 1.54
C SER A 34 15.45 13.82 0.48
N GLU A 35 15.26 13.11 -0.63
CA GLU A 35 16.11 13.16 -1.81
C GLU A 35 15.25 13.33 -3.06
N PRO A 36 15.66 14.19 -4.02
CA PRO A 36 14.93 14.35 -5.26
C PRO A 36 14.90 13.02 -6.02
N TRP A 37 13.71 12.60 -6.47
CA TRP A 37 13.56 11.35 -7.22
C TRP A 37 14.24 11.45 -8.59
N ALA A 38 14.16 12.64 -9.19
CA ALA A 38 14.81 13.06 -10.44
C ALA A 38 15.06 14.57 -10.38
N ASP A 39 15.75 15.14 -11.36
CA ASP A 39 16.18 16.56 -11.36
C ASP A 39 15.06 17.57 -11.06
N ASN A 40 13.81 17.25 -11.39
CA ASN A 40 12.64 18.12 -11.21
C ASN A 40 11.56 17.54 -10.28
N ILE A 41 11.80 16.38 -9.63
CA ILE A 41 10.81 15.71 -8.80
C ILE A 41 11.25 15.81 -7.35
N THR A 42 10.69 16.78 -6.66
CA THR A 42 11.10 17.15 -5.29
C THR A 42 10.00 16.92 -4.26
N THR A 43 8.77 16.64 -4.68
CA THR A 43 7.62 16.42 -3.78
C THR A 43 6.98 15.04 -3.97
N PHE A 44 6.22 14.57 -2.96
CA PHE A 44 5.46 13.32 -3.07
C PHE A 44 4.41 13.36 -4.18
N GLY A 45 3.75 14.51 -4.38
CA GLY A 45 2.76 14.72 -5.43
C GLY A 45 3.36 14.62 -6.83
N GLU A 46 4.52 15.24 -7.04
CA GLU A 46 5.26 15.13 -8.30
C GLU A 46 5.70 13.67 -8.55
N ALA A 47 6.27 13.01 -7.54
CA ALA A 47 6.69 11.62 -7.64
C ALA A 47 5.53 10.68 -7.96
N LEU A 48 4.38 10.87 -7.31
CA LEU A 48 3.18 10.09 -7.57
C LEU A 48 2.64 10.33 -8.99
N SER A 49 2.58 11.59 -9.44
CA SER A 49 2.13 11.94 -10.79
C SER A 49 3.01 11.32 -11.87
N PHE A 50 4.33 11.30 -11.65
CA PHE A 50 5.28 10.64 -12.53
C PHE A 50 5.06 9.12 -12.57
N THR A 51 4.75 8.50 -11.43
CA THR A 51 4.63 7.03 -11.32
C THR A 51 3.28 6.48 -11.81
N LEU A 52 2.19 7.25 -11.70
CA LEU A 52 0.84 6.89 -12.17
C LEU A 52 0.72 6.91 -13.71
N GLY A 53 1.57 7.71 -14.37
CA GLY A 53 1.50 7.93 -15.81
C GLY A 53 0.23 8.68 -16.26
N PRO A 54 0.06 8.88 -17.58
CA PRO A 54 -1.01 9.72 -18.12
C PRO A 54 -2.42 9.09 -18.05
N SER A 55 -2.52 7.84 -17.61
CA SER A 55 -3.79 7.07 -17.60
C SER A 55 -4.71 7.40 -16.42
N TYR A 56 -4.21 8.14 -15.43
CA TYR A 56 -4.93 8.49 -14.23
C TYR A 56 -5.50 9.91 -14.35
N SER A 57 -6.83 10.03 -14.45
CA SER A 57 -7.52 11.31 -14.67
C SER A 57 -8.22 11.86 -13.42
N LYS A 58 -8.16 11.15 -12.29
CA LYS A 58 -8.84 11.55 -11.06
C LYS A 58 -7.99 12.54 -10.27
N PRO A 59 -8.61 13.41 -9.45
CA PRO A 59 -7.86 14.29 -8.56
C PRO A 59 -7.05 13.45 -7.54
N LEU A 60 -5.81 13.86 -7.30
CA LEU A 60 -4.95 13.25 -6.29
C LEU A 60 -5.40 13.66 -4.88
N PRO A 61 -5.26 12.79 -3.86
CA PRO A 61 -5.62 13.13 -2.50
C PRO A 61 -4.63 14.14 -1.89
N THR A 62 -5.11 15.15 -1.18
CA THR A 62 -4.22 16.17 -0.56
C THR A 62 -3.31 15.59 0.52
N VAL A 63 -3.81 14.57 1.24
CA VAL A 63 -3.08 13.87 2.30
C VAL A 63 -3.13 12.37 2.03
N PHE A 64 -2.05 11.67 2.36
CA PHE A 64 -1.97 10.23 2.24
C PHE A 64 -1.27 9.62 3.45
N GLN A 65 -1.52 8.33 3.66
CA GLN A 65 -0.82 7.56 4.67
C GLN A 65 0.39 6.87 4.04
N PRO A 66 1.61 7.17 4.49
CA PRO A 66 2.82 6.53 3.97
C PRO A 66 2.88 5.03 4.34
N ALA A 67 3.94 4.36 3.87
CA ALA A 67 4.27 3.03 4.37
C ALA A 67 4.56 3.10 5.89
N ASP A 68 4.18 2.06 6.63
CA ASP A 68 4.41 2.04 8.07
C ASP A 68 5.92 1.95 8.33
N ARG A 69 6.47 2.93 9.03
CA ARG A 69 7.89 2.97 9.38
C ARG A 69 8.05 2.42 10.79
N CYS A 70 8.24 1.11 10.84
CA CYS A 70 8.70 0.43 12.04
C CYS A 70 10.18 0.75 12.24
N TRP A 71 10.63 0.89 13.50
CA TRP A 71 12.06 1.11 13.78
C TRP A 71 12.92 -0.11 13.39
N CYS A 72 12.33 -1.30 13.41
CA CYS A 72 12.94 -2.54 12.97
C CYS A 72 12.21 -3.00 11.71
N ASP A 73 12.88 -2.94 10.57
CA ASP A 73 12.48 -3.74 9.42
C ASP A 73 12.94 -5.19 9.69
N ILE A 74 12.04 -6.00 10.24
CA ILE A 74 12.31 -7.42 10.54
C ILE A 74 12.43 -8.24 9.23
N SER A 75 12.04 -7.64 8.10
CA SER A 75 12.02 -8.30 6.78
C SER A 75 13.38 -8.31 6.09
N THR A 76 14.25 -7.36 6.41
CA THR A 76 15.63 -7.29 5.91
C THR A 76 16.58 -7.99 6.88
N ASP A 77 17.59 -8.66 6.33
CA ASP A 77 18.50 -9.63 6.97
C ASP A 77 19.43 -9.04 8.08
N GLY A 78 19.03 -7.93 8.71
CA GLY A 78 19.77 -7.25 9.76
C GLY A 78 18.85 -6.45 10.69
N PHE A 79 18.85 -6.80 11.98
CA PHE A 79 18.05 -6.14 13.02
C PHE A 79 18.44 -4.65 13.27
N PHE A 80 19.49 -4.15 12.59
CA PHE A 80 20.11 -2.84 12.82
C PHE A 80 20.67 -2.17 11.56
N GLU A 81 20.11 -2.43 10.39
CA GLU A 81 20.53 -1.68 9.20
C GLU A 81 20.06 -0.20 9.30
N PRO A 82 20.89 0.78 8.89
CA PRO A 82 20.48 2.18 8.90
C PRO A 82 19.22 2.38 8.05
N PHE A 83 18.21 3.00 8.65
CA PHE A 83 16.95 3.27 7.96
C PHE A 83 17.17 4.20 6.76
N SER A 84 16.87 3.71 5.56
CA SER A 84 16.91 4.48 4.32
C SER A 84 15.61 5.27 4.13
N THR A 85 15.66 6.57 4.40
CA THR A 85 14.48 7.45 4.26
C THR A 85 14.02 7.51 2.81
N SER A 86 14.93 7.66 1.85
CA SER A 86 14.60 7.71 0.42
C SER A 86 13.92 6.43 -0.06
N GLN A 87 14.32 5.26 0.43
CA GLN A 87 13.69 3.99 0.09
C GLN A 87 12.26 3.92 0.63
N TRP A 88 12.06 4.32 1.88
CA TRP A 88 10.73 4.38 2.49
C TRP A 88 9.80 5.37 1.77
N GLU A 89 10.31 6.52 1.33
CA GLU A 89 9.54 7.49 0.54
C GLU A 89 9.07 6.87 -0.79
N ARG A 90 9.97 6.19 -1.50
CA ARG A 90 9.64 5.47 -2.75
C ARG A 90 8.58 4.39 -2.53
N LEU A 91 8.74 3.59 -1.48
CA LEU A 91 7.76 2.56 -1.11
C LEU A 91 6.40 3.17 -0.75
N SER A 92 6.40 4.33 -0.09
CA SER A 92 5.18 5.05 0.27
C SER A 92 4.43 5.56 -0.96
N VAL A 93 5.14 6.11 -1.94
CA VAL A 93 4.57 6.53 -3.23
C VAL A 93 4.04 5.32 -4.01
N GLN A 94 4.77 4.20 -4.03
CA GLN A 94 4.34 2.98 -4.69
C GLN A 94 3.06 2.40 -4.06
N LYS A 95 3.02 2.29 -2.72
CA LYS A 95 1.84 1.85 -1.96
C LYS A 95 0.62 2.72 -2.29
N LEU A 96 0.81 4.04 -2.36
CA LEU A 96 -0.26 4.96 -2.73
C LEU A 96 -0.73 4.76 -4.17
N LYS A 97 0.18 4.62 -5.13
CA LYS A 97 -0.14 4.29 -6.52
C LYS A 97 -1.01 3.03 -6.61
N ASP A 98 -0.56 1.94 -5.98
CA ASP A 98 -1.26 0.66 -6.04
C ASP A 98 -2.67 0.77 -5.43
N SER A 99 -2.81 1.56 -4.37
CA SER A 99 -4.11 1.87 -3.76
C SER A 99 -5.03 2.62 -4.73
N LEU A 100 -4.53 3.65 -5.42
CA LEU A 100 -5.32 4.44 -6.37
C LEU A 100 -5.72 3.63 -7.61
N GLU A 101 -4.83 2.79 -8.13
CA GLU A 101 -5.13 1.89 -9.25
C GLU A 101 -6.18 0.84 -8.85
N ARG A 102 -6.06 0.28 -7.63
CA ARG A 102 -7.05 -0.65 -7.08
C ARG A 102 -8.42 0.01 -6.94
N GLN A 103 -8.48 1.24 -6.43
CA GLN A 103 -9.73 2.00 -6.33
C GLN A 103 -10.35 2.26 -7.70
N LYS A 104 -9.55 2.65 -8.69
CA LYS A 104 -10.01 2.84 -10.08
C LYS A 104 -10.64 1.55 -10.62
N LYS A 105 -9.98 0.41 -10.45
CA LYS A 105 -10.48 -0.90 -10.90
C LYS A 105 -11.78 -1.32 -10.23
N ILE A 106 -11.94 -1.02 -8.93
CA ILE A 106 -13.18 -1.31 -8.20
C ILE A 106 -14.32 -0.44 -8.73
N GLU A 107 -14.09 0.85 -8.96
CA GLU A 107 -15.10 1.75 -9.50
C GLU A 107 -15.53 1.37 -10.92
N GLU A 108 -14.59 0.94 -11.76
CA GLU A 108 -14.90 0.43 -13.11
C GLU A 108 -15.79 -0.81 -13.07
N ARG A 109 -15.54 -1.74 -12.13
CA ARG A 109 -16.40 -2.92 -11.93
C ARG A 109 -17.81 -2.54 -11.48
N ILE A 110 -17.92 -1.65 -10.50
CA ILE A 110 -19.23 -1.16 -10.02
C ILE A 110 -19.99 -0.47 -11.17
N LYS A 111 -19.31 0.33 -11.99
CA LYS A 111 -19.94 0.99 -13.14
C LYS A 111 -20.45 -0.01 -14.18
N GLN A 112 -19.74 -1.11 -14.40
CA GLN A 112 -20.18 -2.19 -15.30
C GLN A 112 -21.40 -2.94 -14.75
N GLU A 113 -21.41 -3.24 -13.45
CA GLU A 113 -22.54 -3.91 -12.80
C GLU A 113 -23.82 -3.08 -12.85
N VAL A 114 -23.73 -1.77 -12.58
CA VAL A 114 -24.86 -0.84 -12.66
C VAL A 114 -25.38 -0.68 -14.10
N ALA A 115 -24.49 -0.70 -15.09
CA ALA A 115 -24.89 -0.65 -16.50
C ALA A 115 -25.67 -1.91 -16.91
N ALA A 116 -25.25 -3.10 -16.45
CA ALA A 116 -25.92 -4.36 -16.76
C ALA A 116 -27.31 -4.50 -16.10
N GLU A 117 -27.50 -3.95 -14.90
CA GLU A 117 -28.81 -3.99 -14.22
C GLU A 117 -29.85 -3.11 -14.94
N ASN A 118 -29.46 -1.93 -15.41
CA ASN A 118 -30.36 -1.01 -16.12
C ASN A 118 -30.92 -1.61 -17.42
N ASP A 119 -30.13 -2.40 -18.14
CA ASP A 119 -30.58 -3.07 -19.37
C ASP A 119 -31.61 -4.18 -19.09
N THR A 120 -31.57 -4.80 -17.91
CA THR A 120 -32.51 -5.86 -17.52
C THR A 120 -33.89 -5.29 -17.13
N LEU A 121 -33.92 -4.11 -16.50
CA LEU A 121 -35.17 -3.45 -16.12
C LEU A 121 -35.92 -2.86 -17.33
N ALA A 122 -35.21 -2.47 -18.39
CA ALA A 122 -35.83 -1.95 -19.62
C ALA A 122 -36.63 -3.01 -20.40
N TYR A 123 -36.40 -4.31 -20.16
CA TYR A 123 -37.10 -5.40 -20.85
C TYR A 123 -38.29 -5.98 -20.06
N ALA A 124 -38.47 -5.62 -18.80
CA ALA A 124 -39.56 -6.09 -17.96
C ALA A 124 -40.82 -5.20 -18.01
N GLU A 125 -40.78 -4.04 -18.67
CA GLU A 125 -41.94 -3.17 -18.87
C GLU A 125 -42.76 -3.62 -20.10
N SER A 126 -43.24 -4.87 -20.05
CA SER A 126 -44.38 -5.29 -20.88
C SER A 126 -45.66 -4.92 -20.12
N PRO A 127 -46.61 -4.18 -20.71
CA PRO A 127 -47.75 -3.62 -20.01
C PRO A 127 -48.78 -4.71 -19.67
N GLU A 128 -48.74 -5.24 -18.44
CA GLU A 128 -49.86 -5.97 -17.86
C GLU A 128 -50.61 -5.06 -16.85
N PRO A 129 -51.92 -4.84 -17.05
CA PRO A 129 -52.66 -3.88 -16.25
C PRO A 129 -53.08 -4.47 -14.90
N THR A 130 -53.01 -3.61 -13.87
CA THR A 130 -53.68 -3.66 -12.56
C THR A 130 -52.96 -4.33 -11.38
N ALA A 131 -52.28 -3.52 -10.56
CA ALA A 131 -52.60 -3.31 -9.13
C ALA A 131 -51.60 -2.35 -8.48
N LYS A 132 -52.11 -1.32 -7.81
CA LYS A 132 -51.34 -0.27 -7.12
C LYS A 132 -50.61 -0.86 -5.92
N HIS A 133 -49.28 -0.90 -5.93
CA HIS A 133 -48.48 -1.17 -4.74
C HIS A 133 -47.41 -0.10 -4.55
N ASN A 134 -47.49 0.63 -3.44
CA ASN A 134 -46.56 1.67 -3.03
C ASN A 134 -45.19 1.06 -2.69
N SER A 135 -44.20 1.21 -3.57
CA SER A 135 -42.81 0.78 -3.36
C SER A 135 -41.87 1.99 -3.29
N SER A 136 -41.93 2.75 -2.20
CA SER A 136 -40.98 3.82 -1.89
C SER A 136 -40.20 3.47 -0.61
N SER A 137 -39.23 2.55 -0.66
CA SER A 137 -38.26 2.44 0.45
C SER A 137 -36.91 1.77 0.17
N ILE A 138 -36.68 1.13 -0.98
CA ILE A 138 -35.52 0.20 -1.10
C ILE A 138 -34.19 0.91 -1.43
N VAL A 139 -34.20 2.07 -2.07
CA VAL A 139 -32.98 2.76 -2.53
C VAL A 139 -32.13 3.42 -1.42
N ASN A 140 -32.67 3.61 -0.21
CA ASN A 140 -31.92 4.27 0.87
C ASN A 140 -31.07 3.31 1.74
N GLY A 141 -31.23 1.99 1.57
CA GLY A 141 -30.56 0.99 2.42
C GLY A 141 -29.15 0.57 1.96
N ILE A 142 -28.80 0.80 0.70
CA ILE A 142 -27.57 0.26 0.10
C ILE A 142 -26.35 1.15 0.40
N TRP A 143 -26.56 2.47 0.58
CA TRP A 143 -25.48 3.42 0.86
C TRP A 143 -24.94 3.34 2.29
N SER A 144 -25.72 2.87 3.27
CA SER A 144 -25.26 2.73 4.66
C SER A 144 -24.34 1.51 4.85
N LEU A 145 -24.45 0.48 4.01
CA LEU A 145 -23.63 -0.73 4.07
C LEU A 145 -22.22 -0.56 3.47
N LEU A 146 -22.09 0.32 2.46
CA LEU A 146 -20.80 0.62 1.82
C LEU A 146 -19.89 1.51 2.69
N LYS A 147 -20.47 2.33 3.58
CA LYS A 147 -19.68 3.19 4.47
C LYS A 147 -18.99 2.41 5.61
N SER A 148 -19.52 1.23 5.97
CA SER A 148 -18.96 0.36 7.02
C SER A 148 -17.74 -0.49 6.59
N GLN A 149 -17.42 -0.60 5.30
CA GLN A 149 -16.29 -1.43 4.84
C GLN A 149 -15.00 -0.64 4.51
N SER A 150 -14.99 0.70 4.64
CA SER A 150 -13.84 1.53 4.20
C SER A 150 -12.66 1.66 5.18
N LEU A 151 -12.68 0.93 6.31
CA LEU A 151 -11.60 0.99 7.33
C LEU A 151 -11.07 -0.39 7.74
N GLN A 152 -11.23 -1.39 6.88
CA GLN A 152 -10.56 -2.68 7.09
C GLN A 152 -9.29 -2.71 6.23
N TRP A 153 -8.20 -2.23 6.83
CA TRP A 153 -6.85 -2.46 6.33
C TRP A 153 -6.71 -3.95 5.99
N PRO A 154 -6.11 -4.31 4.85
CA PRO A 154 -5.86 -5.72 4.55
C PRO A 154 -4.98 -6.28 5.67
N THR A 155 -5.56 -7.16 6.49
CA THR A 155 -4.80 -7.98 7.41
C THR A 155 -3.82 -8.78 6.55
N PRO A 156 -2.50 -8.70 6.81
CA PRO A 156 -1.56 -9.57 6.13
C PRO A 156 -2.02 -11.01 6.35
N SER A 157 -2.23 -11.74 5.24
CA SER A 157 -2.55 -13.16 5.31
C SER A 157 -1.49 -13.86 6.16
N PRO A 158 -1.86 -14.85 7.00
CA PRO A 158 -0.86 -15.65 7.69
C PRO A 158 0.07 -16.23 6.63
N LEU A 159 1.34 -15.84 6.68
CA LEU A 159 2.39 -16.48 5.91
C LEU A 159 2.24 -17.98 6.18
N ALA A 160 1.93 -18.71 5.11
CA ALA A 160 1.98 -20.15 5.13
C ALA A 160 3.38 -20.54 5.61
N GLU A 161 3.42 -21.13 6.79
CA GLU A 161 4.55 -21.84 7.37
C GLU A 161 4.90 -22.98 6.40
N GLN A 162 5.73 -22.68 5.41
CA GLN A 162 6.17 -23.64 4.41
C GLN A 162 7.41 -24.34 4.96
N ASP A 163 7.12 -25.50 5.56
CA ASP A 163 7.97 -26.68 5.74
C ASP A 163 9.46 -26.50 5.43
N ALA A 164 10.22 -26.40 6.53
CA ALA A 164 11.61 -26.84 6.55
C ALA A 164 11.67 -28.36 6.32
N ARG A 165 11.72 -28.81 5.05
CA ARG A 165 12.18 -30.17 4.75
C ARG A 165 12.75 -30.32 3.35
N ASN A 166 14.04 -30.65 3.34
CA ASN A 166 14.74 -31.40 2.30
C ASN A 166 15.21 -30.63 1.05
N SER A 167 16.46 -30.16 1.08
CA SER A 167 17.38 -30.18 -0.08
C SER A 167 18.81 -30.07 0.41
N SER A 168 19.39 -31.22 0.72
CA SER A 168 20.83 -31.46 0.61
C SER A 168 21.18 -31.66 -0.87
N GLU A 169 22.43 -31.31 -1.23
CA GLU A 169 23.13 -31.56 -2.51
C GLU A 169 22.82 -30.64 -3.70
N ALA A 170 23.63 -29.61 -3.86
CA ALA A 170 24.64 -29.54 -4.94
C ALA A 170 25.43 -28.23 -4.83
N GLU A 171 26.58 -28.28 -4.15
CA GLU A 171 27.65 -27.30 -4.32
C GLU A 171 28.17 -27.39 -5.76
N ALA A 172 27.90 -26.35 -6.55
CA ALA A 172 28.68 -26.03 -7.73
C ALA A 172 29.14 -24.58 -7.56
N GLU A 173 30.41 -24.44 -7.18
CA GLU A 173 31.11 -23.17 -7.08
C GLU A 173 31.06 -22.43 -8.42
N ALA A 174 30.43 -21.26 -8.42
CA ALA A 174 30.60 -20.25 -9.45
C ALA A 174 31.06 -18.96 -8.76
N GLU A 175 32.37 -18.80 -8.69
CA GLU A 175 33.08 -17.57 -8.31
C GLU A 175 32.50 -16.34 -9.04
N PRO A 176 31.92 -15.36 -8.32
CA PRO A 176 31.62 -14.07 -8.91
C PRO A 176 32.92 -13.26 -9.03
N SER A 177 33.44 -13.18 -10.27
CA SER A 177 34.54 -12.30 -10.66
C SER A 177 34.20 -10.83 -10.36
N TYR A 178 34.68 -10.34 -9.21
CA TYR A 178 34.70 -8.93 -8.87
C TYR A 178 35.60 -8.18 -9.86
N ARG A 179 35.01 -7.42 -10.78
CA ARG A 179 35.75 -6.40 -11.54
C ARG A 179 35.89 -5.15 -10.67
N PRO A 180 37.11 -4.67 -10.39
CA PRO A 180 37.30 -3.40 -9.70
C PRO A 180 36.73 -2.26 -10.54
N PHE A 181 35.89 -1.44 -9.92
CA PHE A 181 35.43 -0.17 -10.48
C PHE A 181 36.66 0.76 -10.58
N THR A 182 37.14 0.98 -11.80
CA THR A 182 38.22 1.94 -12.05
C THR A 182 37.64 3.35 -12.01
N SER A 183 38.02 4.09 -10.97
CA SER A 183 37.82 5.53 -10.85
C SER A 183 38.41 6.22 -12.08
N SER A 184 37.53 6.67 -12.97
CA SER A 184 37.90 7.48 -14.12
C SER A 184 37.99 8.93 -13.65
N SER A 185 39.22 9.40 -13.51
CA SER A 185 39.60 10.79 -13.25
C SER A 185 38.90 11.75 -14.22
N LEU A 186 38.16 12.72 -13.67
CA LEU A 186 37.65 13.89 -14.38
C LEU A 186 38.83 14.86 -14.66
N PRO A 187 38.94 15.44 -15.87
CA PRO A 187 39.95 16.45 -16.14
C PRO A 187 39.52 17.83 -15.60
N GLU A 188 40.35 18.41 -14.73
CA GLU A 188 40.36 19.85 -14.45
C GLU A 188 40.61 20.62 -15.76
N ARG A 189 39.67 21.48 -16.16
CA ARG A 189 39.93 22.56 -17.12
C ARG A 189 40.15 23.86 -16.37
N ILE A 190 41.32 24.43 -16.62
CA ILE A 190 41.72 25.82 -16.36
C ILE A 190 41.01 26.75 -17.35
#